data_AF-A0A7C7AIB4-F1
#
_entry.id   AF-A0A7C7AIB4-F1
#
_cell.length_a   1.000
_cell.length_b   1.000
_cell.length_c   1.000
_cell.angle_alpha   90.00
_cell.angle_beta   90.00
_cell.angle_gamma   90.00
#
_symmetry.space_group_name_H-M   'P 1'
#
loop_
_entity.id
_entity.type
_entity.pdbx_description
1 polymer ?
#
loop_
_entity_poly.entity_id
_entity_poly.type
_entity_poly.pdbx_seq_one_letter_code
_entity_poly.pdbx_strand_id
1 'polypeptide(L)'
;MSDYGLSRDLKIPRKEAKKYIDNYMKYYSSIEKYMKDIVEKGKRDGYVTTYFGRRRYIPELSSRNFNIRSFGERIALNTPVQGTAADIIKAAMVGVYKRLKDNNMKSRLILQVHDELIVEAYKDELEEVKTILKEEMENVVDDFKVRLKSDINTGRSWYDAK
;
A
#
# COMPACT_ATOMS: atom_id res chain seq x y z
N MET A 1 0.88 -10.09 12.55
CA MET A 1 -0.05 -11.23 12.70
C MET A 1 0.52 -12.16 13.76
N SER A 2 -0.27 -12.63 14.73
CA SER A 2 0.21 -13.55 15.77
C SER A 2 0.13 -15.01 15.30
N ASP A 3 0.84 -15.90 15.97
CA ASP A 3 0.74 -17.36 15.77
C ASP A 3 -0.69 -17.89 15.96
N TYR A 4 -1.44 -17.34 16.92
CA TYR A 4 -2.85 -17.63 17.11
C TYR A 4 -3.73 -17.18 15.93
N GLY A 5 -3.48 -15.97 15.41
CA GLY A 5 -4.21 -15.46 14.24
C GLY A 5 -3.95 -16.31 13.00
N LEU A 6 -2.68 -16.57 12.71
CA LEU A 6 -2.29 -17.37 11.54
C LEU A 6 -2.79 -18.83 11.63
N SER A 7 -2.77 -19.42 12.83
CA SER A 7 -3.32 -20.76 13.08
C SER A 7 -4.81 -20.85 12.74
N ARG A 8 -5.58 -19.81 13.08
CA ARG A 8 -7.00 -19.73 12.75
C ARG A 8 -7.26 -19.54 11.25
N ASP A 9 -6.52 -18.63 10.63
CA ASP A 9 -6.72 -18.29 9.21
C ASP A 9 -6.39 -19.48 8.30
N LEU A 10 -5.30 -20.20 8.62
CA LEU A 10 -4.87 -21.38 7.86
C LEU A 10 -5.48 -22.70 8.35
N LYS A 11 -6.23 -22.69 9.46
CA LYS A 11 -6.79 -23.90 10.11
C LYS A 11 -5.72 -24.95 10.43
N ILE A 12 -4.54 -24.51 10.89
CA ILE A 12 -3.41 -25.37 11.28
C ILE A 12 -3.13 -25.28 12.78
N PRO A 13 -2.46 -26.28 13.40
CA PRO A 13 -2.04 -26.17 14.79
C PRO A 13 -1.15 -24.95 15.07
N ARG A 14 -1.32 -24.33 16.24
CA ARG A 14 -0.54 -23.14 16.66
C ARG A 14 0.98 -23.34 16.59
N LYS A 15 1.47 -24.54 16.92
CA LYS A 15 2.89 -24.89 16.83
C LYS A 15 3.41 -24.80 15.40
N GLU A 16 2.58 -25.19 14.43
CA GLU A 16 2.91 -25.13 13.01
C GLU A 16 2.89 -23.69 12.50
N ALA A 17 1.84 -22.92 12.85
CA ALA A 17 1.78 -21.48 12.56
C ALA A 17 2.99 -20.71 13.10
N LYS A 18 3.44 -21.02 14.33
CA LYS A 18 4.66 -20.45 14.90
C LYS A 18 5.89 -20.80 14.05
N LYS A 19 6.04 -22.07 13.65
CA LYS A 19 7.14 -22.51 12.77
C LYS A 19 7.14 -21.76 11.43
N TYR A 20 5.96 -21.50 10.85
CA TYR A 20 5.85 -20.69 9.64
C TYR A 20 6.32 -19.25 9.84
N ILE A 21 5.89 -18.59 10.92
CA ILE A 21 6.32 -17.21 11.25
C ILE A 21 7.83 -17.17 11.47
N ASP A 22 8.37 -18.09 12.27
CA ASP A 22 9.80 -18.16 12.59
C ASP A 22 10.64 -18.38 11.32
N ASN A 23 10.21 -19.28 10.43
CA ASN A 23 10.88 -19.53 9.15
C ASN A 23 10.82 -18.30 8.23
N TYR A 24 9.67 -17.62 8.17
CA TYR A 24 9.51 -16.40 7.37
C TYR A 24 10.45 -15.30 7.84
N MET A 25 10.52 -15.07 9.16
CA MET A 25 11.44 -14.07 9.74
C MET A 25 12.91 -14.45 9.55
N LYS A 26 13.25 -15.75 9.61
CA LYS A 26 14.60 -16.24 9.33
C LYS A 26 15.02 -15.98 7.88
N TYR A 27 14.10 -16.21 6.93
CA TYR A 27 14.36 -16.00 5.51
C TYR A 27 14.45 -14.51 5.17
N TYR A 28 13.60 -13.69 5.78
CA TYR A 28 13.55 -12.24 5.59
C TYR A 28 14.00 -11.48 6.84
N SER A 29 15.24 -11.71 7.27
CA SER A 29 15.80 -11.18 8.52
C SER A 29 15.76 -9.64 8.64
N SER A 30 15.78 -8.93 7.51
CA SER A 30 15.64 -7.47 7.46
C SER A 30 14.25 -6.98 7.89
N ILE A 31 13.20 -7.80 7.73
CA ILE A 31 11.84 -7.46 8.14
C ILE A 31 11.77 -7.36 9.66
N GLU A 32 12.34 -8.33 10.39
CA GLU A 32 12.30 -8.31 11.85
C GLU A 32 12.97 -7.05 12.40
N LYS A 33 14.12 -6.66 11.82
CA LYS A 33 14.80 -5.41 12.17
C LYS A 33 13.90 -4.20 11.91
N TYR A 34 13.33 -4.10 10.71
CA TYR A 34 12.41 -3.00 10.35
C TYR A 34 11.23 -2.91 11.33
N MET A 35 10.62 -4.04 11.69
CA MET A 35 9.47 -4.08 12.61
C MET A 35 9.83 -3.53 14.00
N LYS A 36 11.02 -3.85 14.51
CA LYS A 36 11.51 -3.31 15.79
C LYS A 36 11.81 -1.82 15.66
N ASP A 37 12.57 -1.44 14.65
CA ASP A 37 13.05 -0.06 14.45
C ASP A 37 11.88 0.93 14.31
N ILE A 38 10.82 0.57 13.57
CA ILE A 38 9.67 1.47 13.37
C ILE A 38 8.81 1.65 14.63
N VAL A 39 8.68 0.60 15.46
CA VAL A 39 7.98 0.68 16.75
C VAL A 39 8.76 1.54 17.73
N GLU A 40 10.08 1.34 17.82
CA GLU A 40 10.94 2.17 18.69
C GLU A 40 10.98 3.62 18.24
N LYS A 41 11.02 3.88 16.92
CA LYS A 41 10.84 5.22 16.35
C LYS A 41 9.50 5.82 16.77
N GLY A 42 8.41 5.07 16.64
CA GLY A 42 7.07 5.51 17.03
C GLY A 42 6.95 5.84 18.53
N LYS A 43 7.59 5.05 19.41
CA LYS A 43 7.62 5.30 20.87
C LYS A 43 8.40 6.58 21.20
N ARG A 44 9.54 6.79 20.54
CA ARG A 44 10.40 7.96 20.77
C ARG A 44 9.78 9.24 20.23
N ASP A 45 9.26 9.20 19.00
CA ASP A 45 8.80 10.39 18.28
C ASP A 45 7.30 10.68 18.53
N GLY A 46 6.54 9.70 19.04
CA GLY A 46 5.09 9.79 19.25
C GLY A 46 4.25 9.59 17.98
N TYR A 47 4.90 9.41 16.83
CA TYR A 47 4.28 9.18 15.54
C TYR A 47 5.17 8.35 14.61
N VAL A 48 4.57 7.83 13.55
CA VAL A 48 5.30 7.27 12.40
C VAL A 48 4.96 8.05 11.13
N THR A 49 5.79 7.89 10.10
CA THR A 49 5.63 8.60 8.82
C THR A 49 5.56 7.64 7.65
N THR A 50 4.82 8.02 6.62
CA THR A 50 4.93 7.40 5.28
C THR A 50 6.24 7.81 4.61
N TYR A 51 6.52 7.23 3.45
CA TYR A 51 7.65 7.61 2.60
C TYR A 51 7.67 9.11 2.28
N PHE A 52 6.51 9.68 1.96
CA PHE A 52 6.34 11.10 1.63
C PHE A 52 6.16 12.00 2.86
N GLY A 53 6.41 11.49 4.06
CA GLY A 53 6.43 12.28 5.29
C GLY A 53 5.06 12.51 5.95
N ARG A 54 3.97 11.94 5.43
CA ARG A 54 2.65 12.03 6.08
C ARG A 54 2.69 11.32 7.43
N ARG A 55 2.26 12.01 8.49
CA ARG A 55 2.38 11.53 9.88
C ARG A 55 1.10 10.88 10.38
N ARG A 56 1.26 9.88 11.25
CA ARG A 56 0.20 9.38 12.13
C ARG A 56 0.71 9.31 13.55
N TYR A 57 0.09 10.10 14.42
CA TYR A 57 0.35 10.06 15.87
C TYR A 57 -0.24 8.78 16.47
N ILE A 58 0.49 8.15 17.39
CA ILE A 58 0.13 6.87 17.99
C ILE A 58 0.33 6.94 19.52
N PRO A 59 -0.54 7.66 20.25
CA PRO A 59 -0.44 7.78 21.70
C PRO A 59 -0.49 6.41 22.41
N GLU A 60 -1.10 5.40 21.79
CA GLU A 60 -1.24 4.03 22.32
C GLU A 60 0.11 3.38 22.63
N LEU A 61 1.19 3.76 21.94
CA LEU A 61 2.53 3.23 22.16
C LEU A 61 3.06 3.53 23.58
N SER A 62 2.59 4.60 24.21
CA SER A 62 2.96 4.98 25.57
C SER A 62 2.11 4.28 26.65
N SER A 63 1.06 3.55 26.27
CA SER A 63 0.13 2.96 27.22
C SER A 63 0.78 1.86 28.05
N ARG A 64 0.52 1.86 29.36
CA ARG A 64 0.90 0.76 30.26
C ARG A 64 0.08 -0.50 29.97
N ASN A 65 -1.16 -0.36 29.48
CA ASN A 65 -2.01 -1.48 29.13
C ASN A 65 -1.44 -2.23 27.91
N PHE A 66 -1.11 -3.50 28.10
CA PHE A 66 -0.50 -4.35 27.08
C PHE A 66 -1.34 -4.40 25.79
N ASN A 67 -2.66 -4.57 25.89
CA ASN A 67 -3.53 -4.69 24.72
C ASN A 67 -3.57 -3.40 23.90
N ILE A 68 -3.63 -2.23 24.57
CA ILE A 68 -3.59 -0.92 23.92
C ILE A 68 -2.25 -0.71 23.24
N ARG A 69 -1.14 -0.98 23.96
CA ARG A 69 0.20 -0.83 23.42
C ARG A 69 0.44 -1.74 22.21
N SER A 70 0.06 -3.01 22.29
CA SER A 70 0.17 -3.95 21.17
C SER A 70 -0.71 -3.55 19.98
N PHE A 71 -1.82 -2.85 20.20
CA PHE A 71 -2.59 -2.25 19.10
C PHE A 71 -1.84 -1.07 18.46
N GLY A 72 -1.25 -0.19 19.27
CA GLY A 72 -0.36 0.89 18.81
C GLY A 72 0.82 0.37 17.99
N GLU A 73 1.45 -0.72 18.42
CA GLU A 73 2.55 -1.37 17.69
C GLU A 73 2.08 -1.86 16.31
N ARG A 74 0.90 -2.48 16.21
CA ARG A 74 0.32 -2.87 14.91
C ARG A 74 0.03 -1.65 14.02
N ILE A 75 -0.45 -0.55 14.60
CA ILE A 75 -0.66 0.70 13.85
C ILE A 75 0.68 1.23 13.33
N ALA A 76 1.72 1.24 14.16
CA ALA A 76 3.05 1.75 13.81
C ALA A 76 3.67 0.95 12.66
N LEU A 77 3.45 -0.38 12.65
CA LEU A 77 3.91 -1.27 11.59
C LEU A 77 3.16 -1.06 10.27
N ASN A 78 1.82 -0.97 10.33
CA ASN A 78 1.00 -0.95 9.11
C ASN A 78 0.97 0.43 8.43
N THR A 79 1.05 1.51 9.22
CA THR A 79 0.83 2.87 8.71
C THR A 79 1.84 3.29 7.65
N PRO A 80 3.16 3.09 7.82
CA PRO A 80 4.12 3.46 6.78
C PRO A 80 3.88 2.70 5.47
N VAL A 81 3.52 1.40 5.54
CA VAL A 81 3.30 0.57 4.35
C VAL A 81 2.01 0.98 3.62
N GLN A 82 0.86 0.87 4.29
CA GLN A 82 -0.44 1.21 3.68
C GLN A 82 -0.51 2.69 3.33
N GLY A 83 0.07 3.53 4.18
CA GLY A 83 0.07 4.96 3.97
C GLY A 83 0.90 5.36 2.75
N THR A 84 2.09 4.78 2.57
CA THR A 84 2.92 5.04 1.39
C THR A 84 2.20 4.60 0.11
N ALA A 85 1.57 3.42 0.10
CA ALA A 85 0.75 3.00 -1.05
C ALA A 85 -0.37 4.01 -1.36
N ALA A 86 -1.04 4.53 -0.32
CA ALA A 86 -2.07 5.56 -0.48
C ALA A 86 -1.51 6.93 -0.93
N ASP A 87 -0.25 7.26 -0.63
CA ASP A 87 0.41 8.45 -1.16
C ASP A 87 0.73 8.27 -2.65
N ILE A 88 1.27 7.10 -3.02
CA ILE A 88 1.63 6.76 -4.40
C ILE A 88 0.41 6.84 -5.32
N ILE A 89 -0.69 6.17 -4.97
CA ILE A 89 -1.88 6.17 -5.83
C ILE A 89 -2.47 7.57 -5.98
N LYS A 90 -2.41 8.41 -4.94
CA LYS A 90 -2.86 9.80 -5.02
C LYS A 90 -1.99 10.64 -5.95
N ALA A 91 -0.68 10.45 -5.92
CA ALA A 91 0.22 11.12 -6.85
C ALA A 91 -0.03 10.65 -8.30
N ALA A 92 -0.22 9.34 -8.51
CA ALA A 92 -0.60 8.80 -9.81
C ALA A 92 -1.93 9.40 -10.32
N MET A 93 -2.96 9.51 -9.47
CA MET A 93 -4.23 10.15 -9.83
C MET A 93 -4.04 11.58 -10.33
N VAL A 94 -3.18 12.36 -9.67
CA VAL A 94 -2.89 13.74 -10.09
C VAL A 94 -2.16 13.75 -11.45
N GLY A 95 -1.20 12.85 -11.65
CA GLY A 95 -0.48 12.69 -12.91
C GLY A 95 -1.39 12.32 -14.08
N VAL A 96 -2.21 11.28 -13.89
CA VAL A 96 -3.22 10.83 -14.88
C VAL A 96 -4.17 11.97 -15.22
N TYR A 97 -4.75 12.62 -14.21
CA TYR A 97 -5.69 13.71 -14.43
C TYR A 97 -5.06 14.85 -15.23
N LYS A 98 -3.83 15.24 -14.87
CA LYS A 98 -3.11 16.31 -15.55
C LYS A 98 -2.84 15.96 -17.01
N ARG A 99 -2.36 14.75 -17.31
CA ARG A 99 -2.06 14.35 -18.70
C ARG A 99 -3.30 14.24 -19.58
N LEU A 100 -4.39 13.67 -19.07
CA LEU A 100 -5.67 13.66 -19.79
C LEU A 100 -6.11 15.09 -20.15
N LYS A 101 -5.95 16.03 -19.21
CA LYS A 101 -6.30 17.44 -19.41
C LYS A 101 -5.36 18.15 -20.39
N ASP A 102 -4.05 18.01 -20.22
CA ASP A 102 -3.03 18.69 -21.04
C ASP A 102 -3.09 18.22 -22.51
N ASN A 103 -3.49 16.95 -22.74
CA ASN A 103 -3.71 16.40 -24.08
C ASN A 103 -5.10 16.70 -24.65
N ASN A 104 -5.94 17.48 -23.95
CA ASN A 104 -7.33 17.79 -24.32
C ASN A 104 -8.19 16.55 -24.61
N MET A 105 -7.96 15.47 -23.87
CA MET A 105 -8.68 14.21 -24.04
C MET A 105 -10.11 14.32 -23.51
N LYS A 106 -11.03 13.56 -24.12
CA LYS A 106 -12.41 13.44 -23.66
C LYS A 106 -12.56 12.39 -22.54
N SER A 107 -11.61 11.45 -22.48
CA SER A 107 -11.53 10.40 -21.45
C SER A 107 -11.37 10.98 -20.04
N ARG A 108 -11.88 10.28 -19.03
CA ARG A 108 -11.91 10.79 -17.64
C ARG A 108 -11.65 9.71 -16.59
N LEU A 109 -10.88 10.07 -15.57
CA LEU A 109 -10.73 9.27 -14.35
C LEU A 109 -12.06 9.30 -13.56
N ILE A 110 -12.65 8.13 -13.31
CA ILE A 110 -13.99 7.98 -12.72
C ILE A 110 -13.92 7.58 -11.25
N LEU A 111 -13.10 6.58 -10.94
CA LEU A 111 -13.02 5.99 -9.60
C LEU A 111 -11.59 5.62 -9.24
N GLN A 112 -11.34 5.58 -7.94
CA GLN A 112 -10.19 4.93 -7.33
C GLN A 112 -10.69 3.93 -6.30
N VAL A 113 -10.17 2.70 -6.34
CA VAL A 113 -10.55 1.62 -5.44
C VAL A 113 -9.27 0.97 -4.93
N HIS A 114 -8.89 1.26 -3.69
CA HIS A 114 -7.64 0.79 -3.08
C HIS A 114 -6.38 1.12 -3.91
N ASP A 115 -5.88 0.20 -4.72
CA ASP A 115 -4.70 0.33 -5.57
C ASP A 115 -5.05 0.41 -7.07
N GLU A 116 -6.34 0.50 -7.41
CA GLU A 116 -6.84 0.53 -8.79
C GLU A 116 -7.39 1.92 -9.18
N LEU A 117 -7.17 2.31 -10.43
CA LEU A 117 -7.76 3.49 -11.07
C LEU A 117 -8.67 3.07 -12.22
N ILE A 118 -9.88 3.61 -12.27
CA ILE A 118 -10.86 3.34 -13.32
C ILE A 118 -11.01 4.59 -14.19
N VAL A 119 -10.69 4.45 -15.48
CA VAL A 119 -10.87 5.51 -16.48
C VAL A 119 -11.96 5.10 -17.46
N GLU A 120 -12.92 5.99 -17.68
CA GLU A 120 -13.82 5.89 -18.83
C GLU A 120 -13.08 6.48 -20.04
N ALA A 121 -12.71 5.60 -20.97
CA ALA A 121 -11.93 5.96 -22.15
C ALA A 121 -12.82 6.11 -23.39
N TYR A 122 -12.60 7.17 -24.16
CA TYR A 122 -13.14 7.26 -25.52
C TYR A 122 -12.42 6.26 -26.41
N LYS A 123 -13.18 5.62 -27.32
CA LYS A 123 -12.67 4.49 -28.12
C LYS A 123 -11.39 4.83 -28.90
N ASP A 124 -11.35 6.03 -29.46
CA ASP A 124 -10.21 6.49 -30.29
C ASP A 124 -9.02 6.96 -29.43
N GLU A 125 -9.21 7.14 -28.13
CA GLU A 125 -8.21 7.56 -27.15
C GLU A 125 -7.64 6.38 -26.33
N LEU A 126 -8.13 5.15 -26.56
CA LEU A 126 -7.88 4.01 -25.69
C LEU A 126 -6.39 3.72 -25.46
N GLU A 127 -5.59 3.63 -26.53
CA GLU A 127 -4.16 3.29 -26.42
C GLU A 127 -3.36 4.38 -25.71
N GLU A 128 -3.76 5.64 -25.89
CA GLU A 128 -3.15 6.77 -25.19
C GLU A 128 -3.50 6.76 -23.69
N VAL A 129 -4.77 6.49 -23.35
CA VAL A 129 -5.19 6.31 -21.95
C VAL A 129 -4.42 5.18 -21.27
N LYS A 130 -4.23 4.04 -21.95
CA LYS A 130 -3.44 2.93 -21.39
C LYS A 130 -2.01 3.34 -21.09
N THR A 131 -1.40 4.09 -22.01
CA THR A 131 -0.03 4.58 -21.87
C THR A 131 0.07 5.54 -20.68
N ILE A 132 -0.83 6.52 -20.59
CA ILE A 132 -0.91 7.47 -19.47
C ILE A 132 -1.09 6.72 -18.14
N LEU A 133 -2.05 5.80 -18.05
CA LEU A 133 -2.27 5.03 -16.81
C LEU A 133 -1.02 4.27 -16.38
N LYS A 134 -0.38 3.55 -17.31
CA LYS A 134 0.80 2.75 -16.99
C LYS A 134 1.95 3.61 -16.49
N GLU A 135 2.26 4.68 -17.23
CA GLU A 135 3.38 5.56 -16.93
C GLU A 135 3.19 6.30 -15.61
N GLU A 136 2.00 6.88 -15.40
CA GLU A 136 1.71 7.67 -14.20
C GLU A 136 1.55 6.81 -12.95
N MET A 137 1.21 5.52 -13.07
CA MET A 137 1.15 4.59 -11.94
C MET A 137 2.50 3.95 -11.61
N GLU A 138 3.34 3.66 -12.61
CA GLU A 138 4.61 2.96 -12.40
C GLU A 138 5.78 3.90 -12.05
N ASN A 139 5.75 5.15 -12.52
CA ASN A 139 6.86 6.11 -12.38
C ASN A 139 6.61 7.18 -11.30
N VAL A 140 5.75 6.91 -10.31
CA VAL A 140 5.50 7.85 -9.20
C VAL A 140 6.75 8.05 -8.33
N VAL A 141 7.58 7.00 -8.21
CA VAL A 141 8.77 7.00 -7.35
C VAL A 141 9.93 6.30 -8.05
N ASP A 142 10.97 7.07 -8.37
CA ASP A 142 12.13 6.57 -9.14
C ASP A 142 13.21 5.89 -8.29
N ASP A 143 13.28 6.20 -6.98
CA ASP A 143 14.36 5.79 -6.09
C ASP A 143 14.06 4.55 -5.24
N PHE A 144 12.95 3.87 -5.53
CA PHE A 144 12.68 2.56 -4.95
C PHE A 144 13.65 1.50 -5.48
N LYS A 145 14.09 0.61 -4.58
CA LYS A 145 14.94 -0.54 -4.94
C LYS A 145 14.20 -1.58 -5.81
N VAL A 146 12.89 -1.44 -5.96
CA VAL A 146 12.01 -2.30 -6.76
C VAL A 146 11.10 -1.40 -7.59
N ARG A 147 10.73 -1.85 -8.78
CA ARG A 147 9.81 -1.11 -9.65
C ARG A 147 8.37 -1.35 -9.24
N LEU A 148 7.55 -0.31 -9.31
CA LEU A 148 6.09 -0.45 -9.27
C LEU A 148 5.63 -1.06 -10.60
N LYS A 149 4.64 -1.95 -10.54
CA LYS A 149 4.05 -2.60 -11.70
C LYS A 149 2.55 -2.40 -11.65
N SER A 150 1.97 -2.05 -12.78
CA SER A 150 0.53 -1.97 -13.01
C SER A 150 0.12 -2.91 -14.15
N ASP A 151 -1.05 -3.51 -13.99
CA ASP A 151 -1.71 -4.31 -15.02
C ASP A 151 -2.92 -3.52 -15.54
N ILE A 152 -3.22 -3.66 -16.83
CA ILE A 152 -4.25 -2.88 -17.53
C ILE A 152 -5.21 -3.84 -18.21
N ASN A 153 -6.49 -3.73 -17.84
CA ASN A 153 -7.59 -4.47 -18.45
C ASN A 153 -8.62 -3.49 -19.01
N THR A 154 -9.33 -3.89 -20.06
CA THR A 154 -10.30 -3.04 -20.76
C THR A 154 -11.58 -3.81 -21.03
N GLY A 155 -12.72 -3.14 -20.91
CA GLY A 155 -14.02 -3.76 -21.12
C GLY A 155 -15.11 -2.72 -21.39
N ARG A 156 -16.30 -3.18 -21.80
CA ARG A 156 -17.48 -2.31 -21.98
C ARG A 156 -18.23 -2.06 -20.68
N SER A 157 -17.94 -2.87 -19.66
CA SER A 157 -18.39 -2.71 -18.30
C SER A 157 -17.20 -2.92 -17.36
N TRP A 158 -17.31 -2.46 -16.11
CA TRP A 158 -16.30 -2.75 -15.10
C TRP A 158 -16.18 -4.26 -14.83
N TYR A 159 -17.25 -5.03 -15.04
CA TYR A 159 -17.20 -6.49 -14.94
C TYR A 159 -16.27 -7.11 -15.99
N ASP A 160 -16.29 -6.59 -17.22
CA ASP A 160 -15.46 -7.06 -18.33
C ASP A 160 -14.02 -6.53 -18.26
N ALA A 161 -13.80 -5.42 -17.53
CA ALA A 161 -12.51 -4.78 -17.34
C ALA A 161 -11.78 -5.35 -16.11
N LYS A 162 -11.66 -6.67 -16.03
CA LYS A 162 -10.97 -7.40 -14.95
C LYS A 162 -9.74 -8.12 -15.42
#